data_AF-I0Z1E0-F1
#
_entry.id   AF-I0Z1E0-F1
#
_cell.length_a   1.000
_cell.length_b   1.000
_cell.length_c   1.000
_cell.angle_alpha   90.00
_cell.angle_beta   90.00
_cell.angle_gamma   90.00
#
_symmetry.space_group_name_H-M   'P 1'
#
loop_
_entity.id
_entity.type
_entity.pdbx_description
1 polymer ?
#
loop_
_entity_poly.entity_id
_entity_poly.type
_entity_poly.pdbx_seq_one_letter_code
_entity_poly.pdbx_strand_id
1 'polypeptide(L)'
;MDSCLQDVRQKLSRKATFEQALADLQQLLNDNPELIQNPEYSAVVQRSFTLLKSRYTAPAFWSAGRNLYQAVEGATSEPDVKARCTDYIDQCSAHLGEGPSTDSEAPQPEPAGTQQGSRQPYLFEGQFSNGNESPPRERESRLEDLLAMLSAQMTSAETAGEGQDGQPGEAMQAGQTLPSMDALDEDLAAALAASLAEEGVRPGGAPPASKHAVKALVKETLTETRLKQLGGPDAQCSAGDEVQIMPCSDSHVFHPPCLAPWLKDHNSCPVCRHELPTDDDSYERKKERDAIEAEERKGAANAVAHNEFIYV
;
A
#
# COMPACT_ATOMS: atom_id res chain seq x y z
N MET A 1 -7.94 28.66 -15.93
CA MET A 1 -7.96 28.09 -14.57
C MET A 1 -8.24 26.59 -14.60
N ASP A 2 -9.03 26.07 -15.54
CA ASP A 2 -9.36 24.64 -15.66
C ASP A 2 -8.17 23.70 -15.86
N SER A 3 -7.14 24.10 -16.63
CA SER A 3 -5.97 23.24 -16.86
C SER A 3 -5.19 22.92 -15.58
N CYS A 4 -5.25 23.79 -14.57
CA CYS A 4 -4.54 23.59 -13.31
C CYS A 4 -5.31 22.63 -12.38
N LEU A 5 -6.64 22.75 -12.32
CA LEU A 5 -7.49 21.83 -11.56
C LEU A 5 -7.45 20.41 -12.15
N GLN A 6 -7.38 20.27 -13.47
CA GLN A 6 -7.26 18.98 -14.14
C GLN A 6 -5.92 18.30 -13.81
N ASP A 7 -4.82 19.05 -13.74
CA ASP A 7 -3.52 18.54 -13.31
C ASP A 7 -3.55 18.04 -11.85
N VAL A 8 -4.15 18.82 -10.93
CA VAL A 8 -4.35 18.38 -9.54
C VAL A 8 -5.17 17.08 -9.47
N ARG A 9 -6.26 16.96 -10.23
CA ARG A 9 -7.07 15.73 -10.31
C ARG A 9 -6.25 14.52 -10.78
N GLN A 10 -5.39 14.72 -11.78
CA GLN A 10 -4.51 13.67 -12.29
C GLN A 10 -3.46 13.27 -11.25
N LYS A 11 -2.85 14.24 -10.56
CA LYS A 11 -1.86 13.98 -9.51
C LYS A 11 -2.46 13.28 -8.28
N LEU A 12 -3.69 13.60 -7.90
CA LEU A 12 -4.43 12.92 -6.82
C LEU A 12 -4.72 11.44 -7.11
N SER A 13 -4.71 11.02 -8.39
CA SER A 13 -4.93 9.62 -8.76
C SER A 13 -3.74 8.70 -8.45
N ARG A 14 -2.53 9.25 -8.31
CA ARG A 14 -1.28 8.51 -8.14
C ARG A 14 -0.70 8.72 -6.74
N LYS A 15 -0.25 7.65 -6.09
CA LYS A 15 0.33 7.71 -4.73
C LYS A 15 1.59 8.56 -4.64
N ALA A 16 2.50 8.43 -5.61
CA ALA A 16 3.80 9.14 -5.58
C ALA A 16 3.66 10.67 -5.65
N THR A 17 2.58 11.17 -6.27
CA THR A 17 2.34 12.61 -6.46
C THR A 17 1.23 13.15 -5.57
N PHE A 18 0.68 12.34 -4.67
CA PHE A 18 -0.50 12.72 -3.87
C PHE A 18 -0.20 13.88 -2.92
N GLU A 19 0.93 13.82 -2.21
CA GLU A 19 1.35 14.88 -1.27
C GLU A 19 1.59 16.20 -2.00
N GLN A 20 2.30 16.16 -3.14
CA GLN A 20 2.49 17.32 -3.99
C GLN A 20 1.16 17.88 -4.50
N ALA A 21 0.19 17.01 -4.85
CA ALA A 21 -1.12 17.45 -5.30
C ALA A 21 -1.90 18.20 -4.20
N LEU A 22 -1.78 17.75 -2.94
CA LEU A 22 -2.39 18.46 -1.80
C LEU A 22 -1.71 19.81 -1.55
N ALA A 23 -0.38 19.88 -1.66
CA ALA A 23 0.37 21.13 -1.54
C ALA A 23 0.03 22.12 -2.66
N ASP A 24 -0.03 21.66 -3.91
CA ASP A 24 -0.43 22.46 -5.07
C ASP A 24 -1.87 22.99 -4.88
N LEU A 25 -2.80 22.14 -4.41
CA LEU A 25 -4.17 22.53 -4.13
C LEU A 25 -4.26 23.54 -2.98
N GLN A 26 -3.48 23.35 -1.92
CA GLN A 26 -3.41 24.28 -0.78
C GLN A 26 -2.90 25.66 -1.23
N GLN A 27 -1.84 25.70 -2.05
CA GLN A 27 -1.29 26.93 -2.58
C GLN A 27 -2.31 27.68 -3.44
N LEU A 28 -2.99 26.97 -4.35
CA LEU A 28 -4.03 27.56 -5.20
C LEU A 28 -5.17 28.20 -4.40
N LEU A 29 -5.58 27.55 -3.31
CA LEU A 29 -6.64 28.04 -2.43
C LEU A 29 -6.18 29.20 -1.54
N ASN A 30 -4.92 29.21 -1.12
CA ASN A 30 -4.33 30.35 -0.41
C ASN A 30 -4.22 31.58 -1.32
N ASP A 31 -3.84 31.40 -2.58
CA ASP A 31 -3.74 32.48 -3.55
C ASP A 31 -5.12 33.02 -3.96
N ASN A 32 -6.15 32.16 -3.98
CA ASN A 32 -7.49 32.51 -4.43
C ASN A 32 -8.57 31.83 -3.56
N PRO A 33 -8.93 32.41 -2.41
CA PRO A 33 -9.87 31.80 -1.46
C PRO A 33 -11.29 31.69 -2.02
N GLU A 34 -11.66 32.52 -3.00
CA GLU A 34 -12.98 32.48 -3.64
C GLU A 34 -13.20 31.20 -4.48
N LEU A 35 -12.13 30.51 -4.89
CA LEU A 35 -12.24 29.31 -5.73
C LEU A 35 -12.99 28.17 -5.03
N ILE A 36 -13.01 28.13 -3.69
CA ILE A 36 -13.70 27.09 -2.94
C ILE A 36 -15.22 27.14 -3.09
N GLN A 37 -15.78 28.32 -3.41
CA GLN A 37 -17.21 28.49 -3.66
C GLN A 37 -17.65 27.77 -4.94
N ASN A 38 -16.70 27.47 -5.84
CA ASN A 38 -17.00 26.66 -7.01
C ASN A 38 -17.15 25.18 -6.64
N PRO A 39 -18.20 24.50 -7.11
CA PRO A 39 -18.48 23.11 -6.76
C PRO A 39 -17.37 22.15 -7.20
N GLU A 40 -16.65 22.48 -8.28
CA GLU A 40 -15.55 21.65 -8.79
C GLU A 40 -14.38 21.56 -7.81
N TYR A 41 -14.03 22.65 -7.13
CA TYR A 41 -12.96 22.68 -6.12
C TYR A 41 -13.41 21.99 -4.84
N SER A 42 -14.64 22.25 -4.38
CA SER A 42 -15.23 21.55 -3.24
C SER A 42 -15.24 20.03 -3.44
N ALA A 43 -15.63 19.56 -4.63
CA ALA A 43 -15.62 18.14 -4.98
C ALA A 43 -14.20 17.54 -4.97
N VAL A 44 -13.18 18.29 -5.37
CA VAL A 44 -11.78 17.85 -5.33
C VAL A 44 -11.29 17.70 -3.88
N VAL A 45 -11.65 18.62 -2.99
CA VAL A 45 -11.35 18.55 -1.55
C VAL A 45 -12.08 17.37 -0.87
N GLN A 46 -13.34 17.12 -1.22
CA GLN A 46 -14.06 15.93 -0.73
C GLN A 46 -13.44 14.62 -1.24
N ARG A 47 -12.99 14.62 -2.50
CA ARG A 47 -12.33 13.46 -3.10
C ARG A 47 -10.97 13.19 -2.47
N SER A 48 -10.18 14.22 -2.16
CA SER A 48 -8.90 14.04 -1.47
C SER A 48 -9.09 13.41 -0.09
N PHE A 49 -10.14 13.81 0.63
CA PHE A 49 -10.50 13.19 1.92
C PHE A 49 -10.92 11.72 1.77
N THR A 50 -11.76 11.42 0.79
CA THR A 50 -12.19 10.04 0.51
C THR A 50 -11.00 9.14 0.14
N LEU A 51 -10.04 9.66 -0.63
CA LEU A 51 -8.81 8.95 -0.97
C LEU A 51 -7.91 8.75 0.26
N LEU A 52 -7.79 9.78 1.12
CA LEU A 52 -7.05 9.70 2.38
C LEU A 52 -7.56 8.54 3.24
N LYS A 53 -8.87 8.48 3.47
CA LYS A 53 -9.51 7.43 4.28
C LYS A 53 -9.41 6.03 3.69
N SER A 54 -9.43 5.89 2.37
CA SER A 54 -9.49 4.58 1.71
C SER A 54 -8.14 3.97 1.32
N ARG A 55 -7.11 4.79 1.12
CA ARG A 55 -5.85 4.34 0.49
C ARG A 55 -4.58 4.60 1.29
N TYR A 56 -4.63 5.48 2.29
CA TYR A 56 -3.41 5.95 2.97
C TYR A 56 -3.51 5.79 4.49
N THR A 57 -2.51 5.16 5.08
CA THR A 57 -2.39 4.96 6.54
C THR A 57 -1.17 5.65 7.14
N ALA A 58 -0.27 6.17 6.30
CA ALA A 58 0.97 6.80 6.77
C ALA A 58 0.68 8.24 7.28
N PRO A 59 1.22 8.63 8.45
CA PRO A 59 0.88 9.90 9.10
C PRO A 59 1.25 11.14 8.26
N ALA A 60 2.26 11.06 7.40
CA ALA A 60 2.66 12.15 6.51
C ALA A 60 1.53 12.59 5.55
N PHE A 61 0.74 11.66 5.02
CA PHE A 61 -0.38 12.02 4.15
C PHE A 61 -1.53 12.65 4.93
N TRP A 62 -1.73 12.22 6.17
CA TRP A 62 -2.77 12.74 7.05
C TRP A 62 -2.44 14.14 7.57
N SER A 63 -1.16 14.42 7.87
CA SER A 63 -0.71 15.78 8.22
C SER A 63 -0.81 16.73 7.02
N ALA A 64 -0.45 16.30 5.81
CA ALA A 64 -0.63 17.09 4.59
C ALA A 64 -2.12 17.37 4.30
N GLY A 65 -2.99 16.38 4.49
CA GLY A 65 -4.45 16.54 4.38
C GLY A 65 -5.00 17.53 5.40
N ARG A 66 -4.60 17.43 6.67
CA ARG A 66 -5.00 18.37 7.73
C ARG A 66 -4.64 19.81 7.39
N ASN A 67 -3.42 20.05 6.92
CA ASN A 67 -2.95 21.40 6.55
C ASN A 67 -3.80 22.00 5.42
N LEU A 68 -4.20 21.18 4.44
CA LEU A 68 -5.13 21.60 3.39
C LEU A 68 -6.50 21.97 3.98
N TYR A 69 -7.11 21.12 4.81
CA TYR A 69 -8.44 21.38 5.35
C TYR A 69 -8.47 22.60 6.28
N GLN A 70 -7.42 22.83 7.06
CA GLN A 70 -7.26 24.05 7.87
C GLN A 70 -7.16 25.30 7.01
N ALA A 71 -6.42 25.24 5.90
CA ALA A 71 -6.36 26.35 4.94
C ALA A 71 -7.73 26.64 4.31
N VAL A 72 -8.48 25.59 3.94
CA VAL A 72 -9.85 25.71 3.39
C VAL A 72 -10.81 26.29 4.42
N GLU A 73 -10.72 25.85 5.68
CA GLU A 73 -11.55 26.34 6.78
C GLU A 73 -11.33 27.85 7.03
N GLY A 74 -10.07 28.30 6.99
CA GLY A 74 -9.72 29.72 7.13
C GLY A 74 -10.11 30.59 5.94
N ALA A 75 -10.12 30.01 4.73
CA ALA A 75 -10.45 30.72 3.49
C ALA A 75 -11.97 30.84 3.22
N THR A 76 -12.79 29.95 3.78
CA THR A 76 -14.20 29.83 3.41
C THR A 76 -15.14 30.58 4.36
N SER A 77 -16.03 31.41 3.81
CA SER A 77 -17.11 32.09 4.57
C SER A 77 -18.41 31.27 4.65
N GLU A 78 -18.55 30.22 3.85
CA GLU A 78 -19.75 29.37 3.84
C GLU A 78 -19.76 28.39 5.04
N PRO A 79 -20.83 28.36 5.85
CA PRO A 79 -20.87 27.58 7.07
C PRO A 79 -20.90 26.05 6.82
N ASP A 80 -21.46 25.60 5.69
CA ASP A 80 -21.56 24.18 5.36
C ASP A 80 -20.20 23.56 4.99
N VAL A 81 -19.44 24.25 4.13
CA VAL A 81 -18.06 23.87 3.79
C VAL A 81 -17.18 23.89 5.03
N LYS A 82 -17.35 24.91 5.89
CA LYS A 82 -16.61 25.02 7.14
C LYS A 82 -16.87 23.83 8.07
N ALA A 83 -18.13 23.45 8.26
CA ALA A 83 -18.52 22.29 9.08
C ALA A 83 -17.97 20.96 8.54
N ARG A 84 -17.93 20.80 7.20
CA ARG A 84 -17.29 19.63 6.57
C ARG A 84 -15.79 19.60 6.80
N CYS A 85 -15.11 20.73 6.65
CA CYS A 85 -13.67 20.83 6.89
C CYS A 85 -13.30 20.57 8.36
N THR A 86 -14.10 21.03 9.33
CA THR A 86 -13.87 20.73 10.75
C THR A 86 -13.97 19.22 11.04
N ASP A 87 -14.97 18.53 10.47
CA ASP A 87 -15.07 17.06 10.59
C ASP A 87 -13.87 16.34 9.98
N TYR A 88 -13.35 16.83 8.84
CA TYR A 88 -12.15 16.26 8.22
C TYR A 88 -10.90 16.49 9.07
N ILE A 89 -10.77 17.67 9.69
CA ILE A 89 -9.67 18.01 10.60
C ILE A 89 -9.71 17.11 11.83
N ASP A 90 -10.88 16.91 12.43
CA ASP A 90 -11.07 16.04 13.60
C ASP A 90 -10.73 14.57 13.28
N GLN A 91 -11.14 14.08 12.11
CA GLN A 91 -10.75 12.74 11.66
C GLN A 91 -9.24 12.63 11.41
N CYS A 92 -8.58 13.70 10.93
CA CYS A 92 -7.13 13.72 10.75
C CYS A 92 -6.37 13.79 12.07
N SER A 93 -6.79 14.62 13.03
CA SER A 93 -6.16 14.73 14.36
C SER A 93 -6.31 13.43 15.14
N ALA A 94 -7.49 12.80 15.09
CA ALA A 94 -7.73 11.49 15.69
C ALA A 94 -6.81 10.40 15.10
N HIS A 95 -6.57 10.41 13.79
CA HIS A 95 -5.66 9.48 13.13
C HIS A 95 -4.17 9.75 13.50
N LEU A 96 -3.81 11.00 13.76
CA LEU A 96 -2.44 11.38 14.17
C LEU A 96 -2.17 11.16 15.66
N GLY A 97 -3.20 10.87 16.47
CA GLY A 97 -3.06 10.64 17.91
C GLY A 97 -2.80 11.91 18.72
N GLU A 98 -3.05 13.09 18.14
CA GLU A 98 -2.98 14.36 18.85
C GLU A 98 -4.28 14.55 19.65
N GLY A 99 -4.22 14.30 20.97
CA GLY A 99 -5.33 14.60 21.87
C GLY A 99 -5.68 16.10 21.84
N PRO A 100 -6.94 16.48 22.12
CA PRO A 100 -7.36 17.87 22.08
C PRO A 100 -6.57 18.68 23.13
N SER A 101 -5.71 19.58 22.65
CA SER A 101 -5.02 20.57 23.47
C SER A 101 -6.03 21.60 23.99
N THR A 102 -6.60 21.34 25.17
CA THR A 102 -7.23 22.38 25.98
C THR A 102 -6.12 23.07 26.79
N ASP A 103 -5.54 24.13 26.24
CA ASP A 103 -4.71 25.06 27.01
C ASP A 103 -5.62 25.98 27.84
N SER A 104 -5.69 25.78 29.15
CA SER A 104 -5.90 26.83 30.17
C SER A 104 -5.69 26.28 31.58
N GLU A 105 -4.93 27.06 32.35
CA GLU A 105 -4.72 27.01 33.81
C GLU A 105 -3.47 26.27 34.32
N ALA A 106 -2.41 27.07 34.54
CA ALA A 106 -1.22 26.69 35.30
C ALA A 106 -1.49 26.77 36.82
N PRO A 107 -0.94 25.84 37.63
CA PRO A 107 -0.68 26.14 39.03
C PRO A 107 0.81 26.06 39.42
N GLN A 108 1.18 27.02 40.27
CA GLN A 108 2.49 27.29 40.88
C GLN A 108 2.93 26.22 41.93
N PRO A 109 4.21 26.23 42.38
CA PRO A 109 4.82 25.10 43.09
C PRO A 109 4.92 25.25 44.64
N GLU A 110 4.99 24.09 45.33
CA GLU A 110 5.51 23.78 46.71
C GLU A 110 4.61 24.06 47.96
N PRO A 111 4.80 23.43 49.17
CA PRO A 111 5.65 22.29 49.59
C PRO A 111 5.01 21.21 50.53
N ALA A 112 5.68 20.05 50.56
CA ALA A 112 5.94 19.06 51.64
C ALA A 112 4.91 18.73 52.76
N GLY A 113 4.57 17.42 52.89
CA GLY A 113 3.95 16.89 54.12
C GLY A 113 3.43 15.44 54.14
N THR A 114 4.29 14.44 53.92
CA THR A 114 4.36 13.16 54.69
C THR A 114 3.24 12.09 54.60
N GLN A 115 3.58 11.03 53.82
CA GLN A 115 3.44 9.57 54.05
C GLN A 115 2.06 8.88 54.13
N GLN A 116 1.74 8.04 53.14
CA GLN A 116 1.85 6.55 53.21
C GLN A 116 1.29 5.88 51.94
N GLY A 117 2.06 4.97 51.32
CA GLY A 117 1.54 3.97 50.36
C GLY A 117 2.11 4.01 48.92
N SER A 118 3.41 3.82 48.76
CA SER A 118 4.15 3.80 47.48
C SER A 118 3.97 2.50 46.68
N ARG A 119 3.41 2.57 45.45
CA ARG A 119 3.68 1.60 44.35
C ARG A 119 3.37 2.18 42.96
N GLN A 120 4.35 2.87 42.37
CA GLN A 120 4.78 2.90 40.94
C GLN A 120 6.07 3.76 40.98
N PRO A 121 7.22 3.37 40.36
CA PRO A 121 7.33 3.56 38.91
C PRO A 121 8.40 2.69 38.17
N TYR A 122 8.02 2.00 37.10
CA TYR A 122 8.89 1.79 35.93
C TYR A 122 8.01 1.77 34.68
N LEU A 123 7.51 2.95 34.29
CA LEU A 123 7.01 3.20 32.94
C LEU A 123 8.16 3.89 32.21
N PHE A 124 8.81 3.17 31.30
CA PHE A 124 9.98 3.69 30.58
C PHE A 124 9.50 4.74 29.57
N GLU A 125 9.57 6.00 29.99
CA GLU A 125 9.29 7.15 29.16
C GLU A 125 10.47 7.39 28.22
N GLY A 126 10.49 6.64 27.12
CA GLY A 126 11.42 6.84 26.01
C GLY A 126 11.06 8.13 25.27
N GLN A 127 11.72 9.23 25.64
CA GLN A 127 11.84 10.41 24.80
C GLN A 127 12.47 9.98 23.47
N PHE A 128 11.70 9.99 22.39
CA PHE A 128 12.24 9.93 21.04
C PHE A 128 13.03 11.22 20.80
N SER A 129 14.32 11.19 21.07
CA SER A 129 15.24 12.14 20.46
C SER A 129 15.21 11.88 18.95
N ASN A 130 14.52 12.75 18.23
CA ASN A 130 14.84 13.04 16.84
C ASN A 130 16.30 13.52 16.77
N GLY A 131 17.22 12.56 16.67
CA GLY A 131 18.55 12.76 16.14
C GLY A 131 18.58 12.07 14.79
N ASN A 132 18.71 12.86 13.73
CA ASN A 132 19.00 12.40 12.37
C ASN A 132 20.20 11.44 12.38
N GLU A 133 19.95 10.13 12.37
CA GLU A 133 20.96 9.11 12.11
C GLU A 133 20.51 8.31 10.89
N SER A 134 21.25 8.49 9.79
CA SER A 134 21.04 7.76 8.54
C SER A 134 21.28 6.25 8.77
N PRO A 135 20.52 5.35 8.10
CA PRO A 135 20.74 3.91 8.26
C PRO A 135 22.19 3.53 7.90
N PRO A 136 22.73 2.43 8.46
CA PRO A 136 24.13 2.07 8.27
C PRO A 136 24.43 1.87 6.78
N ARG A 137 25.41 2.64 6.29
CA ARG A 137 25.97 2.66 4.91
C ARG A 137 26.54 1.32 4.41
N GLU A 138 26.37 0.23 5.14
CA GLU A 138 27.05 -1.04 4.85
C GLU A 138 26.39 -1.85 3.72
N ARG A 139 25.10 -1.62 3.45
CA ARG A 139 24.38 -2.27 2.34
C ARG A 139 24.55 -1.50 1.02
N GLU A 140 24.56 -0.18 1.08
CA GLU A 140 24.71 0.68 -0.09
C GLU A 140 26.12 0.59 -0.66
N SER A 141 27.14 0.55 0.21
CA SER A 141 28.53 0.35 -0.19
C SER A 141 28.78 -0.99 -0.90
N ARG A 142 28.10 -2.06 -0.48
CA ARG A 142 28.21 -3.38 -1.14
C ARG A 142 27.62 -3.39 -2.54
N LEU A 143 26.52 -2.67 -2.76
CA LEU A 143 25.91 -2.56 -4.08
C LEU A 143 26.73 -1.65 -5.00
N GLU A 144 27.30 -0.58 -4.46
CA GLU A 144 28.21 0.32 -5.18
C GLU A 144 29.53 -0.38 -5.54
N ASP A 145 30.11 -1.18 -4.64
CA ASP A 145 31.30 -2.00 -4.91
C ASP A 145 31.02 -3.07 -5.96
N LEU A 146 29.84 -3.73 -5.91
CA LEU A 146 29.44 -4.69 -6.94
C LEU A 146 29.24 -4.01 -8.31
N LEU A 147 28.66 -2.81 -8.35
CA LEU A 147 28.53 -2.03 -9.59
C LEU A 147 29.89 -1.57 -10.13
N ALA A 148 30.81 -1.17 -9.26
CA ALA A 148 32.16 -0.77 -9.64
C ALA A 148 32.95 -1.96 -10.19
N MET A 149 32.79 -3.14 -9.59
CA MET A 149 33.45 -4.37 -10.04
C MET A 149 32.90 -4.84 -11.40
N LEU A 150 31.59 -4.70 -11.63
CA LEU A 150 30.96 -5.02 -12.91
C LEU A 150 31.36 -4.04 -14.04
N SER A 151 31.48 -2.74 -13.72
CA SER A 151 31.90 -1.74 -14.70
C SER A 151 33.39 -1.86 -15.09
N ALA A 152 34.26 -2.27 -14.16
CA ALA A 152 35.67 -2.55 -14.45
C ALA A 152 35.88 -3.76 -15.40
N GLN A 153 34.98 -4.76 -15.37
CA GLN A 153 35.01 -5.86 -16.33
C GLN A 153 34.63 -5.41 -17.75
N MET A 154 33.77 -4.40 -17.88
CA MET A 154 33.37 -3.83 -19.17
C MET A 154 34.44 -2.92 -19.79
N THR A 155 35.28 -2.27 -18.96
CA THR A 155 36.36 -1.38 -19.44
C THR A 155 37.68 -2.11 -19.72
N SER A 156 37.82 -3.37 -19.32
CA SER A 156 39.04 -4.16 -19.58
C SER A 156 39.08 -4.78 -20.98
N ALA A 157 38.03 -4.58 -21.80
CA ALA A 157 38.01 -5.00 -23.20
C ALA A 157 38.64 -3.97 -24.16
N GLU A 158 39.03 -2.77 -23.68
CA GLU A 158 39.48 -1.67 -24.53
C GLU A 158 40.87 -1.13 -24.16
N THR A 159 41.86 -1.99 -23.89
CA THR A 159 43.28 -1.54 -23.93
C THR A 159 44.20 -2.62 -24.48
N ALA A 160 44.18 -2.82 -25.80
CA ALA A 160 45.33 -3.34 -26.52
C ALA A 160 45.30 -2.84 -27.97
N GLY A 161 45.92 -1.69 -28.25
CA GLY A 161 46.23 -1.30 -29.62
C GLY A 161 46.70 0.14 -29.79
N GLU A 162 48.01 0.33 -29.95
CA GLU A 162 48.71 1.32 -30.81
C GLU A 162 50.23 1.13 -30.60
N GLY A 163 51.11 0.80 -31.55
CA GLY A 163 51.01 0.43 -32.97
C GLY A 163 52.42 0.13 -33.53
N GLN A 164 52.54 -0.62 -34.64
CA GLN A 164 53.47 -0.40 -35.76
C GLN A 164 53.35 -1.51 -36.83
N ASP A 165 53.64 -1.07 -38.06
CA ASP A 165 53.35 -1.60 -39.40
C ASP A 165 53.65 -3.08 -39.73
N GLY A 166 52.78 -3.67 -40.58
CA GLY A 166 53.05 -4.86 -41.40
C GLY A 166 51.80 -5.64 -41.86
N GLN A 167 51.43 -5.57 -43.15
CA GLN A 167 50.45 -6.46 -43.84
C GLN A 167 51.08 -7.83 -44.19
N PRO A 168 50.33 -8.83 -44.72
CA PRO A 168 49.03 -9.38 -44.29
C PRO A 168 49.09 -10.94 -44.18
N GLY A 169 48.18 -11.56 -43.43
CA GLY A 169 48.06 -13.03 -43.45
C GLY A 169 46.96 -13.60 -42.57
N GLU A 170 45.91 -14.11 -43.23
CA GLU A 170 44.93 -15.11 -42.76
C GLU A 170 43.88 -14.66 -41.73
N ALA A 171 42.73 -14.25 -42.28
CA ALA A 171 41.48 -14.03 -41.56
C ALA A 171 40.87 -15.36 -41.10
N MET A 172 40.78 -15.56 -39.78
CA MET A 172 39.88 -16.54 -39.16
C MET A 172 38.72 -15.78 -38.51
N GLN A 173 37.52 -16.05 -39.02
CA GLN A 173 36.24 -15.57 -38.50
C GLN A 173 36.05 -15.90 -37.02
N ALA A 174 35.85 -14.87 -36.21
CA ALA A 174 35.08 -14.93 -34.98
C ALA A 174 34.52 -13.55 -34.67
N GLY A 175 33.79 -12.96 -35.64
CA GLY A 175 32.85 -11.89 -35.35
C GLY A 175 31.74 -12.51 -34.51
N GLN A 176 31.86 -12.39 -33.19
CA GLN A 176 30.78 -12.77 -32.27
C GLN A 176 29.59 -11.87 -32.60
N THR A 177 28.64 -12.45 -33.32
CA THR A 177 27.34 -11.86 -33.55
C THR A 177 26.71 -11.62 -32.18
N LEU A 178 26.61 -10.36 -31.78
CA LEU A 178 25.80 -9.97 -30.63
C LEU A 178 24.38 -10.53 -30.86
N PRO A 179 23.81 -11.30 -29.91
CA PRO A 179 22.45 -11.79 -30.06
C PRO A 179 21.50 -10.59 -30.17
N SER A 180 20.54 -10.68 -31.10
CA SER A 180 19.48 -9.67 -31.28
C SER A 180 18.77 -9.42 -29.95
N MET A 181 18.28 -8.20 -29.72
CA MET A 181 17.58 -7.84 -28.47
C MET A 181 16.39 -8.77 -28.17
N ASP A 182 15.74 -9.35 -29.21
CA ASP A 182 14.67 -10.34 -29.04
C ASP A 182 15.12 -11.68 -28.42
N ALA A 183 16.40 -12.05 -28.54
CA ALA A 183 16.92 -13.30 -27.98
C ALA A 183 17.29 -13.17 -26.48
N LEU A 184 17.51 -11.93 -26.00
CA LEU A 184 17.75 -11.65 -24.59
C LEU A 184 16.45 -11.67 -23.78
N ASP A 185 15.31 -11.39 -24.41
CA ASP A 185 13.99 -11.45 -23.76
C ASP A 185 13.55 -12.89 -23.43
N GLU A 186 13.82 -13.85 -24.33
CA GLU A 186 13.42 -15.25 -24.11
C GLU A 186 14.26 -15.93 -23.02
N ASP A 187 15.57 -15.68 -22.99
CA ASP A 187 16.48 -16.24 -21.98
C ASP A 187 16.25 -15.59 -20.60
N LEU A 188 15.96 -14.29 -20.56
CA LEU A 188 15.57 -13.59 -19.34
C LEU A 188 14.20 -14.04 -18.82
N ALA A 189 13.23 -14.28 -19.71
CA ALA A 189 11.93 -14.82 -19.35
C ALA A 189 12.04 -16.26 -18.81
N ALA A 190 12.88 -17.09 -19.41
CA ALA A 190 13.17 -18.44 -18.95
C ALA A 190 13.88 -18.43 -17.59
N ALA A 191 14.86 -17.54 -17.39
CA ALA A 191 15.55 -17.36 -16.12
C ALA A 191 14.61 -16.88 -15.01
N LEU A 192 13.75 -15.89 -15.29
CA LEU A 192 12.72 -15.42 -14.36
C LEU A 192 11.70 -16.53 -14.02
N ALA A 193 11.25 -17.29 -15.01
CA ALA A 193 10.35 -18.42 -14.81
C ALA A 193 10.98 -19.52 -13.95
N ALA A 194 12.28 -19.80 -14.14
CA ALA A 194 13.03 -20.75 -13.33
C ALA A 194 13.19 -20.27 -11.89
N SER A 195 13.54 -19.00 -11.67
CA SER A 195 13.63 -18.41 -10.32
C SER A 195 12.28 -18.38 -9.60
N LEU A 196 11.19 -18.07 -10.32
CA LEU A 196 9.83 -18.12 -9.77
C LEU A 196 9.38 -19.56 -9.47
N ALA A 197 9.80 -20.54 -10.27
CA ALA A 197 9.52 -21.95 -10.03
C ALA A 197 10.25 -22.49 -8.79
N GLU A 198 11.48 -22.03 -8.53
CA GLU A 198 12.26 -22.35 -7.31
C GLU A 198 11.57 -21.76 -6.05
N GLU A 199 11.00 -20.56 -6.15
CA GLU A 199 10.15 -19.94 -5.11
C GLU A 199 8.73 -20.57 -5.05
N GLY A 200 8.46 -21.57 -5.91
CA GLY A 200 7.20 -22.29 -6.06
C GLY A 200 6.03 -21.44 -6.56
N VAL A 201 6.28 -20.31 -7.19
CA VAL A 201 5.29 -19.49 -7.89
C VAL A 201 5.04 -20.15 -9.25
N ARG A 202 3.86 -20.75 -9.40
CA ARG A 202 3.49 -21.43 -10.65
C ARG A 202 3.29 -20.41 -11.77
N PRO A 203 3.79 -20.67 -12.99
CA PRO A 203 3.45 -19.86 -14.16
C PRO A 203 2.00 -20.15 -14.55
N GLY A 204 1.12 -19.20 -14.24
CA GLY A 204 -0.33 -19.39 -14.22
C GLY A 204 -0.81 -19.24 -12.78
N GLY A 205 -1.64 -18.22 -12.54
CA GLY A 205 -2.05 -17.79 -11.20
C GLY A 205 -2.72 -18.87 -10.33
N ALA A 206 -3.26 -18.47 -9.19
CA ALA A 206 -3.87 -19.39 -8.24
C ALA A 206 -4.82 -20.39 -8.93
N PRO A 207 -4.76 -21.69 -8.57
CA PRO A 207 -5.56 -22.72 -9.23
C PRO A 207 -7.05 -22.43 -9.07
N PRO A 208 -7.89 -22.99 -9.96
CA PRO A 208 -9.33 -22.75 -9.92
C PRO A 208 -9.94 -23.20 -8.59
N ALA A 209 -11.08 -22.59 -8.22
CA ALA A 209 -11.79 -22.96 -7.01
C ALA A 209 -12.19 -24.43 -7.03
N SER A 210 -12.16 -25.09 -5.86
CA SER A 210 -12.65 -26.46 -5.75
C SER A 210 -14.11 -26.55 -6.21
N LYS A 211 -14.43 -27.52 -7.07
CA LYS A 211 -15.84 -27.73 -7.51
C LYS A 211 -16.74 -28.05 -6.31
N HIS A 212 -16.18 -28.68 -5.28
CA HIS A 212 -16.87 -28.93 -4.03
C HIS A 212 -17.11 -27.64 -3.24
N ALA A 213 -16.09 -26.78 -3.12
CA ALA A 213 -16.22 -25.47 -2.46
C ALA A 213 -17.28 -24.60 -3.14
N VAL A 214 -17.29 -24.52 -4.47
CA VAL A 214 -18.31 -23.76 -5.23
C VAL A 214 -19.72 -24.31 -5.01
N LYS A 215 -19.88 -25.63 -4.89
CA LYS A 215 -21.17 -26.27 -4.62
C LYS A 215 -21.62 -26.12 -3.16
N ALA A 216 -20.69 -26.02 -2.22
CA ALA A 216 -20.93 -25.83 -0.80
C ALA A 216 -21.27 -24.38 -0.43
N LEU A 217 -21.07 -23.42 -1.33
CA LEU A 217 -21.46 -22.02 -1.12
C LEU A 217 -22.97 -21.89 -0.84
N VAL A 218 -23.29 -21.05 0.14
CA VAL A 218 -24.66 -20.81 0.57
C VAL A 218 -25.45 -20.14 -0.56
N LYS A 219 -26.55 -20.78 -0.94
CA LYS A 219 -27.52 -20.25 -1.91
C LYS A 219 -28.73 -19.74 -1.15
N GLU A 220 -29.05 -18.47 -1.32
CA GLU A 220 -30.23 -17.83 -0.73
C GLU A 220 -31.03 -17.15 -1.83
N THR A 221 -32.34 -17.08 -1.66
CA THR A 221 -33.22 -16.30 -2.54
C THR A 221 -33.20 -14.84 -2.09
N LEU A 222 -32.98 -13.92 -3.02
CA LEU A 222 -32.82 -12.51 -2.69
C LEU A 222 -34.17 -11.89 -2.25
N THR A 223 -34.29 -11.55 -0.97
CA THR A 223 -35.44 -10.84 -0.40
C THR A 223 -35.33 -9.34 -0.63
N GLU A 224 -36.47 -8.65 -0.79
CA GLU A 224 -36.53 -7.19 -1.01
C GLU A 224 -35.80 -6.37 0.07
N THR A 225 -35.72 -6.90 1.29
CA THR A 225 -35.00 -6.28 2.41
C THR A 225 -33.49 -6.35 2.24
N ARG A 226 -32.97 -7.45 1.68
CA ARG A 226 -31.54 -7.64 1.41
C ARG A 226 -31.06 -6.83 0.20
N LEU A 227 -31.93 -6.64 -0.81
CA LEU A 227 -31.65 -5.79 -1.96
C LEU A 227 -31.35 -4.34 -1.56
N LYS A 228 -32.10 -3.83 -0.58
CA LYS A 228 -31.91 -2.47 -0.03
C LYS A 228 -30.60 -2.34 0.76
N GLN A 229 -30.14 -3.41 1.40
CA GLN A 229 -28.85 -3.43 2.13
C GLN A 229 -27.63 -3.50 1.19
N LEU A 230 -27.79 -4.05 -0.02
CA LEU A 230 -26.71 -4.27 -0.99
C LEU A 230 -26.48 -3.12 -1.98
N GLY A 231 -27.19 -1.98 -1.83
CA GLY A 231 -26.90 -0.77 -2.62
C GLY A 231 -28.03 -0.26 -3.52
N GLY A 232 -29.25 -0.80 -3.42
CA GLY A 232 -30.42 -0.22 -4.08
C GLY A 232 -30.56 -0.57 -5.58
N PRO A 233 -31.40 0.17 -6.33
CA PRO A 233 -32.00 -0.28 -7.60
C PRO A 233 -31.06 -0.31 -8.82
N ASP A 234 -29.77 0.00 -8.65
CA ASP A 234 -28.75 -0.05 -9.71
C ASP A 234 -28.02 -1.40 -9.76
N ALA A 235 -28.37 -2.33 -8.85
CA ALA A 235 -27.92 -3.69 -8.94
C ALA A 235 -28.68 -4.43 -10.05
N GLN A 236 -27.95 -5.14 -10.92
CA GLN A 236 -28.51 -5.99 -11.98
C GLN A 236 -29.34 -7.18 -11.44
N CYS A 237 -29.66 -7.22 -10.14
CA CYS A 237 -30.41 -8.27 -9.46
C CYS A 237 -31.84 -7.84 -9.17
N SER A 238 -32.79 -8.74 -9.43
CA SER A 238 -34.21 -8.53 -9.13
C SER A 238 -34.62 -9.30 -7.88
N ALA A 239 -35.65 -8.82 -7.18
CA ALA A 239 -36.18 -9.51 -6.01
C ALA A 239 -36.76 -10.87 -6.43
N GLY A 240 -36.29 -11.96 -5.83
CA GLY A 240 -36.67 -13.33 -6.18
C GLY A 240 -35.60 -14.15 -6.91
N ASP A 241 -34.48 -13.54 -7.33
CA ASP A 241 -33.38 -14.27 -7.96
C ASP A 241 -32.60 -15.13 -6.95
N GLU A 242 -32.14 -16.30 -7.41
CA GLU A 242 -31.20 -17.13 -6.65
C GLU A 242 -29.84 -16.44 -6.61
N VAL A 243 -29.32 -16.22 -5.41
CA VAL A 243 -27.99 -15.64 -5.20
C VAL A 243 -27.09 -16.57 -4.40
N GLN A 244 -25.80 -16.49 -4.69
CA GLN A 244 -24.74 -17.22 -4.04
C GLN A 244 -23.89 -16.25 -3.22
N ILE A 245 -23.66 -16.61 -1.96
CA ILE A 245 -22.92 -15.77 -1.02
C ILE A 245 -21.50 -16.34 -0.88
N MET A 246 -20.52 -15.47 -1.01
CA MET A 246 -19.12 -15.81 -0.79
C MET A 246 -18.79 -15.80 0.71
N PRO A 247 -18.02 -16.76 1.24
CA PRO A 247 -17.61 -16.84 2.64
C PRO A 247 -16.47 -15.85 2.98
N CYS A 248 -16.50 -14.65 2.40
CA CYS A 248 -15.58 -13.57 2.75
C CYS A 248 -16.11 -12.78 3.96
N SER A 249 -15.23 -11.98 4.58
CA SER A 249 -15.56 -11.08 5.71
C SER A 249 -16.85 -10.29 5.50
N ASP A 250 -17.04 -9.75 4.30
CA ASP A 250 -18.16 -8.86 3.97
C ASP A 250 -19.34 -9.57 3.31
N SER A 251 -19.32 -10.92 3.26
CA SER A 251 -20.40 -11.75 2.70
C SER A 251 -20.93 -11.28 1.34
N HIS A 252 -20.03 -11.05 0.38
CA HIS A 252 -20.37 -10.56 -0.96
C HIS A 252 -21.34 -11.52 -1.68
N VAL A 253 -22.34 -10.94 -2.35
CA VAL A 253 -23.45 -11.65 -2.98
C VAL A 253 -23.36 -11.54 -4.49
N PHE A 254 -23.52 -12.66 -5.19
CA PHE A 254 -23.49 -12.72 -6.65
C PHE A 254 -24.56 -13.66 -7.21
N HIS A 255 -24.93 -13.49 -8.47
CA HIS A 255 -25.75 -14.49 -9.16
C HIS A 255 -24.90 -15.74 -9.47
N PRO A 256 -25.43 -16.96 -9.26
CA PRO A 256 -24.78 -18.20 -9.67
C PRO A 256 -24.28 -18.20 -11.12
N PRO A 257 -25.06 -17.77 -12.14
CA PRO A 257 -24.58 -17.75 -13.52
C PRO A 257 -23.46 -16.72 -13.77
N CYS A 258 -23.39 -15.64 -12.99
CA CYS A 258 -22.36 -14.62 -13.13
C CYS A 258 -21.06 -15.01 -12.40
N LEU A 259 -21.17 -15.72 -11.27
CA LEU A 259 -20.04 -16.13 -10.45
C LEU A 259 -19.38 -17.42 -10.97
N ALA A 260 -20.14 -18.33 -11.57
CA ALA A 260 -19.64 -19.59 -12.11
C ALA A 260 -18.48 -19.45 -13.13
N PRO A 261 -18.52 -18.56 -14.15
CA PRO A 261 -17.39 -18.41 -15.06
C PRO A 261 -16.14 -17.87 -14.36
N TRP A 262 -16.30 -16.98 -13.39
CA TRP A 262 -15.18 -16.44 -12.62
C TRP A 262 -14.50 -17.50 -11.76
N LEU A 263 -15.30 -18.29 -11.01
CA LEU A 263 -14.77 -19.34 -10.13
C LEU A 263 -14.12 -20.51 -10.88
N LYS A 264 -14.37 -20.62 -12.19
CA LYS A 264 -13.74 -21.61 -13.07
C LYS A 264 -12.28 -21.30 -13.36
N ASP A 265 -11.93 -20.02 -13.42
CA ASP A 265 -10.58 -19.56 -13.78
C ASP A 265 -9.82 -19.00 -12.56
N HIS A 266 -10.54 -18.56 -11.53
CA HIS A 266 -9.98 -17.94 -10.34
C HIS A 266 -10.61 -18.48 -9.06
N ASN A 267 -9.83 -18.74 -8.02
CA ASN A 267 -10.35 -19.10 -6.70
C ASN A 267 -10.62 -17.90 -5.77
N SER A 268 -10.71 -16.67 -6.29
CA SER A 268 -10.80 -15.46 -5.46
C SER A 268 -12.14 -14.72 -5.62
N CYS A 269 -12.57 -14.01 -4.59
CA CYS A 269 -13.73 -13.13 -4.67
C CYS A 269 -13.45 -11.90 -5.57
N PRO A 270 -14.32 -11.56 -6.53
CA PRO A 270 -14.12 -10.39 -7.42
C PRO A 270 -13.99 -9.05 -6.69
N VAL A 271 -14.59 -8.91 -5.51
CA VAL A 271 -14.64 -7.64 -4.76
C VAL A 271 -13.52 -7.53 -3.74
N CYS A 272 -13.35 -8.54 -2.88
CA CYS A 272 -12.38 -8.49 -1.78
C CYS A 272 -11.15 -9.38 -1.97
N ARG A 273 -11.04 -10.09 -3.10
CA ARG A 273 -9.93 -11.03 -3.41
C ARG A 273 -9.72 -12.14 -2.37
N HIS A 274 -10.70 -12.39 -1.50
CA HIS A 274 -10.65 -13.51 -0.57
C HIS A 274 -10.55 -14.85 -1.32
N GLU A 275 -9.57 -15.66 -0.97
CA GLU A 275 -9.28 -16.95 -1.61
C GLU A 275 -10.17 -18.07 -1.05
N LEU A 276 -10.75 -18.86 -1.95
CA LEU A 276 -11.47 -20.09 -1.64
C LEU A 276 -10.54 -21.30 -1.70
N PRO A 277 -10.92 -22.40 -1.01
CA PRO A 277 -10.22 -23.68 -1.10
C PRO A 277 -10.16 -24.18 -2.55
N THR A 278 -9.02 -24.77 -2.91
CA THR A 278 -8.76 -25.33 -4.25
C THR A 278 -8.75 -26.86 -4.21
N ASP A 279 -8.92 -27.51 -5.37
CA ASP A 279 -8.86 -28.98 -5.49
C ASP A 279 -7.40 -29.50 -5.63
N ASP A 280 -6.40 -28.62 -5.64
CA ASP A 280 -4.98 -28.98 -5.79
C ASP A 280 -4.32 -29.16 -4.41
N ASP A 281 -4.20 -30.42 -3.96
CA ASP A 281 -3.52 -30.79 -2.71
C ASP A 281 -2.10 -30.22 -2.59
N SER A 282 -1.39 -30.09 -3.71
CA SER A 282 -0.02 -29.56 -3.70
C SER A 282 0.02 -28.05 -3.47
N TYR A 283 -1.01 -27.33 -3.93
CA TYR A 283 -1.17 -25.90 -3.68
C TYR A 283 -1.58 -25.63 -2.22
N GLU A 284 -2.55 -26.37 -1.69
CA GLU A 284 -3.00 -26.22 -0.30
C GLU A 284 -1.90 -26.59 0.70
N ARG A 285 -1.14 -27.66 0.46
CA ARG A 285 0.02 -28.02 1.31
C ARG A 285 1.11 -26.96 1.29
N LYS A 286 1.37 -26.37 0.12
CA LYS A 286 2.34 -25.26 0.00
C LYS A 286 1.85 -24.07 0.82
N LYS A 287 0.58 -23.69 0.66
CA LYS A 287 -0.06 -22.60 1.40
C LYS A 287 0.00 -22.81 2.91
N GLU A 288 -0.27 -24.03 3.39
CA GLU A 288 -0.18 -24.37 4.81
C GLU A 288 1.26 -24.22 5.33
N ARG A 289 2.25 -24.75 4.61
CA ARG A 289 3.67 -24.59 4.97
C ARG A 289 4.08 -23.12 5.04
N ASP A 290 3.73 -22.33 4.02
CA ASP A 290 4.08 -20.92 3.95
C ASP A 290 3.38 -20.11 5.07
N ALA A 291 2.16 -20.52 5.46
CA ALA A 291 1.42 -19.94 6.59
C ALA A 291 2.09 -20.26 7.94
N ILE A 292 2.52 -21.51 8.16
CA ILE A 292 3.24 -21.92 9.36
C ILE A 292 4.55 -21.13 9.48
N GLU A 293 5.34 -21.03 8.41
CA GLU A 293 6.58 -20.27 8.42
C GLU A 293 6.35 -18.78 8.69
N ALA A 294 5.27 -18.21 8.15
CA ALA A 294 4.88 -16.83 8.45
C ALA A 294 4.46 -16.62 9.90
N GLU A 295 3.82 -17.61 10.53
CA GLU A 295 3.48 -17.59 11.95
C GLU A 295 4.73 -17.72 12.82
N GLU A 296 5.65 -18.65 12.50
CA GLU A 296 6.94 -18.78 13.17
C GLU A 296 7.76 -17.49 13.10
N ARG A 297 7.77 -16.83 11.94
CA ARG A 297 8.44 -15.53 11.76
C ARG A 297 7.83 -14.43 12.63
N LYS A 298 6.50 -14.39 12.75
CA LYS A 298 5.80 -13.46 13.66
C LYS A 298 6.08 -13.79 15.12
N GLY A 299 6.12 -15.08 15.48
CA GLY A 299 6.45 -15.57 16.81
C GLY A 299 7.88 -15.20 17.22
N ALA A 300 8.85 -15.36 16.30
CA ALA A 300 10.24 -14.95 16.52
C ALA A 300 10.38 -13.43 16.70
N ALA A 301 9.62 -12.62 15.96
CA ALA A 301 9.59 -11.17 16.12
C ALA A 301 8.94 -10.73 17.45
N ASN A 302 8.02 -11.53 18.00
CA ASN A 302 7.33 -11.26 19.26
C ASN A 302 8.01 -11.92 20.47
N ALA A 303 9.05 -12.73 20.27
CA ALA A 303 9.80 -13.34 21.36
C ALA A 303 10.75 -12.29 21.99
N VAL A 304 10.61 -12.07 23.30
CA VAL A 304 11.57 -11.28 24.07
C VAL A 304 12.92 -11.98 24.00
N ALA A 305 13.97 -11.25 23.61
CA ALA A 305 15.32 -11.78 23.55
C ALA A 305 15.71 -12.35 24.92
N HIS A 306 16.08 -13.63 24.97
CA HIS A 306 16.30 -14.39 26.20
C HIS A 306 17.61 -14.03 26.91
N ASN A 307 17.89 -12.73 27.10
CA ASN A 307 19.01 -12.23 27.87
C ASN A 307 18.68 -11.04 28.78
N GLU A 308 17.40 -10.69 28.93
CA GLU A 308 16.96 -9.65 29.86
C GLU A 308 16.24 -10.28 31.06
N PHE A 309 17.01 -10.99 31.90
CA PHE A 309 16.60 -11.22 33.28
C PHE A 309 17.02 -10.00 34.11
N ILE A 310 16.11 -9.04 34.26
CA ILE A 310 16.25 -8.00 35.29
C ILE A 310 15.96 -8.67 36.64
N TYR A 311 17.00 -8.86 37.45
CA TYR A 311 16.85 -9.26 38.85
C TYR A 311 16.13 -8.12 39.59
N VAL A 312 14.96 -8.45 40.16
CA VAL A 312 14.13 -7.58 41.01
C VAL A 312 14.74 -7.44 42.40
#